data_AF-A0A381ZKA5-F1
#
_entry.id   AF-A0A381ZKA5-F1
#
_cell.length_a   1.000
_cell.length_b   1.000
_cell.length_c   1.000
_cell.angle_alpha   90.00
_cell.angle_beta   90.00
_cell.angle_gamma   90.00
#
_symmetry.space_group_name_H-M   'P 1'
#
loop_
_entity.id
_entity.type
_entity.pdbx_description
1 polymer ?
#
loop_
_entity_poly.entity_id
_entity_poly.type
_entity_poly.pdbx_seq_one_letter_code
_entity_poly.pdbx_strand_id
1 'polypeptide(L)' 'MYYATCHKNKEWEEGNIIPYGTIELSPAAGVLNYGQGVFEGTKAFRTMKDRVILFRPELNAARIGSSTRRL' A
#
# COMPACT_ATOMS: atom_id res chain seq x y z
N MET A 1 10.49 -3.00 -3.35
CA MET A 1 9.18 -2.50 -2.89
C MET A 1 8.29 -2.24 -4.11
N TYR A 2 6.97 -2.36 -3.97
CA TYR A 2 6.04 -1.91 -5.01
C TYR A 2 5.73 -0.43 -4.79
N TYR A 3 5.72 0.37 -5.87
CA TYR A 3 5.45 1.81 -5.83
C TYR A 3 4.49 2.19 -6.96
N ALA A 4 3.50 3.03 -6.65
CA ALA A 4 2.53 3.56 -7.60
C ALA A 4 2.12 4.98 -7.19
N THR A 5 1.76 5.80 -8.16
CA THR A 5 1.40 7.22 -8.02
C THR A 5 -0.04 7.46 -8.48
N CYS A 6 -0.71 8.41 -7.82
CA CYS A 6 -2.02 8.89 -8.22
C CYS A 6 -2.11 10.39 -7.95
N HIS A 7 -2.35 11.15 -8.99
CA HIS A 7 -2.52 12.60 -8.90
C HIS A 7 -3.99 12.94 -8.65
N LYS A 8 -4.25 14.10 -8.03
CA LYS A 8 -5.61 14.56 -7.76
C LYS A 8 -6.44 14.56 -9.06
N ASN A 9 -7.62 13.94 -9.01
CA ASN A 9 -8.55 13.78 -10.14
C ASN A 9 -7.99 12.98 -11.33
N LYS A 10 -7.01 12.11 -11.11
CA LYS A 10 -6.49 11.16 -12.09
C LYS A 10 -6.70 9.73 -11.58
N GLU A 11 -6.57 8.77 -12.48
CA GLU A 11 -6.49 7.36 -12.11
C GLU A 11 -5.10 7.02 -11.57
N TRP A 12 -5.00 5.85 -10.96
CA TRP A 12 -3.71 5.30 -10.55
C TRP A 12 -2.86 5.01 -11.79
N GLU A 13 -1.60 5.40 -11.74
CA GLU A 13 -0.61 4.99 -12.73
C GLU A 13 -0.21 3.53 -12.49
N GLU A 14 0.26 2.86 -13.55
CA GLU A 14 0.77 1.50 -13.44
C GLU A 14 1.98 1.48 -12.49
N GLY A 15 1.88 0.68 -11.42
CA GLY A 15 2.93 0.60 -10.42
C GLY A 15 4.07 -0.34 -10.83
N ASN A 16 5.21 -0.16 -10.18
CA ASN A 16 6.43 -0.90 -10.50
C ASN A 16 7.07 -1.50 -9.24
N ILE A 17 7.76 -2.64 -9.43
CA ILE A 17 8.65 -3.21 -8.40
C ILE A 17 10.01 -2.55 -8.54
N ILE A 18 10.42 -1.79 -7.53
CA ILE A 18 11.70 -1.08 -7.47
C ILE A 18 12.59 -1.62 -6.33
N PRO A 19 13.92 -1.40 -6.36
CA PRO A 19 14.77 -1.67 -5.21
C PRO A 19 14.29 -0.95 -3.95
N TYR A 20 14.59 -1.53 -2.78
CA TYR A 20 14.29 -0.86 -1.52
C TYR A 20 15.18 0.38 -1.35
N GLY A 21 14.59 1.49 -0.89
CA GLY A 21 15.30 2.75 -0.72
C GLY A 21 14.47 3.80 0.02
N THR A 22 15.04 4.99 0.14
CA THR A 22 14.38 6.15 0.75
C THR A 22 13.23 6.65 -0.12
N ILE A 23 12.15 7.12 0.52
CA ILE A 23 11.04 7.80 -0.15
C ILE A 23 11.24 9.30 0.05
N GLU A 24 11.36 10.06 -1.04
CA GLU A 24 11.42 11.52 -0.99
C GLU A 24 10.01 12.11 -0.94
N LEU A 25 9.79 13.04 -0.01
CA LEU A 25 8.50 13.71 0.17
C LEU A 25 8.73 15.20 0.38
N SER A 26 7.80 16.02 -0.11
CA SER A 26 7.76 17.44 0.26
C SER A 26 7.58 17.57 1.79
N PRO A 27 8.27 18.51 2.45
CA PRO A 27 8.03 18.81 3.87
C PRO A 27 6.57 19.18 4.17
N ALA A 28 5.83 19.68 3.17
CA ALA A 28 4.41 20.02 3.29
C ALA A 28 3.45 18.84 3.02
N ALA A 29 3.94 17.60 2.90
CA ALA A 29 3.10 16.44 2.61
C ALA A 29 2.06 16.21 3.72
N GLY A 30 0.80 15.94 3.32
CA GLY A 30 -0.32 15.77 4.26
C GLY A 30 -0.14 14.60 5.23
N VAL A 31 0.56 13.53 4.81
CA VAL A 31 0.92 12.40 5.69
C VAL A 31 1.82 12.82 6.85
N LEU A 32 2.72 13.79 6.64
CA LEU A 32 3.67 14.27 7.66
C LEU A 32 3.03 15.27 8.62
N ASN A 33 2.14 16.12 8.11
CA ASN A 33 1.60 17.25 8.88
C ASN A 33 0.23 16.97 9.51
N TYR A 34 -0.58 16.12 8.90
CA TYR A 34 -1.97 15.86 9.30
C TYR A 34 -2.27 14.37 9.48
N GLY A 35 -1.26 13.49 9.33
CA GLY A 35 -1.44 12.05 9.44
C GLY A 35 -2.39 11.46 8.39
N GLN A 36 -2.58 12.14 7.25
CA GLN A 36 -3.45 11.68 6.17
C GLN A 36 -2.78 10.53 5.41
N GLY A 37 -2.83 9.33 5.98
CA GLY A 37 -2.29 8.10 5.42
C GLY A 37 -2.98 6.88 6.01
N VAL A 38 -3.08 5.82 5.20
CA VAL A 38 -3.58 4.51 5.62
C VAL A 38 -2.53 3.45 5.34
N PHE A 39 -2.55 2.37 6.11
CA PHE A 39 -1.68 1.21 5.88
C PHE A 39 -2.47 -0.08 6.01
N GLU A 40 -1.87 -1.19 5.57
CA GLU A 40 -2.36 -2.53 5.87
C GLU A 40 -1.27 -3.49 6.32
N GLY A 41 -1.68 -4.52 7.04
CA GLY A 41 -0.85 -5.64 7.46
C GLY A 41 -1.41 -6.97 6.94
N THR A 42 -0.60 -7.70 6.18
CA THR A 42 -0.84 -9.10 5.81
C THR A 42 0.45 -9.89 5.93
N LYS A 43 0.36 -11.22 5.85
CA LYS A 43 1.51 -12.12 5.95
C LYS A 43 1.48 -13.11 4.81
N ALA A 44 2.68 -13.38 4.27
CA ALA A 44 2.93 -14.48 3.37
C ALA A 44 3.54 -15.65 4.16
N PHE A 45 3.05 -16.86 3.90
CA PHE A 45 3.51 -18.07 4.55
C PHE A 45 4.05 -19.06 3.51
N ARG A 46 5.17 -19.72 3.84
CA ARG A 46 5.68 -20.85 3.05
C ARG A 46 5.09 -22.14 3.60
N THR A 47 4.43 -22.90 2.74
CA THR A 47 3.82 -24.19 3.10
C THR A 47 4.85 -25.33 3.05
N MET A 48 4.53 -26.48 3.65
CA MET A 48 5.35 -27.70 3.57
C MET A 48 5.56 -28.22 2.13
N LYS A 49 4.71 -27.81 1.18
CA LYS A 49 4.83 -28.12 -0.25
C LYS A 49 5.56 -27.02 -1.05
N ASP A 50 6.33 -26.19 -0.36
CA ASP A 50 7.09 -25.06 -0.91
C ASP A 50 6.29 -24.00 -1.68
N ARG A 51 4.97 -23.92 -1.43
CA ARG A 51 4.11 -22.85 -1.99
C ARG A 51 4.06 -21.65 -1.05
N VAL A 52 4.06 -20.45 -1.62
CA VAL A 52 3.74 -19.21 -0.90
C VAL A 52 2.23 -19.00 -0.91
N ILE A 53 1.64 -18.75 0.25
CA ILE A 53 0.21 -18.47 0.40
C ILE A 53 -0.02 -17.19 1.21
N LEU A 54 -1.16 -16.54 0.96
CA LEU A 54 -1.67 -15.42 1.73
C LEU A 54 -2.95 -15.86 2.45
N PHE A 55 -3.19 -15.33 3.65
CA PHE A 55 -4.44 -15.58 4.37
C PHE A 55 -5.42 -14.42 4.17
N ARG A 56 -6.49 -14.68 3.42
CA ARG A 56 -7.60 -13.74 3.14
C ARG A 56 -7.15 -12.34 2.66
N PRO A 57 -6.22 -12.24 1.69
CA PRO A 57 -5.73 -10.94 1.22
C PRO A 57 -6.83 -10.02 0.69
N GLU A 58 -7.91 -10.59 0.14
CA GLU A 58 -9.09 -9.87 -0.34
C GLU A 58 -9.81 -9.09 0.77
N LEU A 59 -9.79 -9.58 2.01
CA LEU A 59 -10.36 -8.84 3.13
C LEU A 59 -9.47 -7.70 3.60
N ASN A 60 -8.16 -7.89 3.54
CA ASN A 60 -7.22 -6.80 3.78
C ASN A 60 -7.42 -5.69 2.72
N ALA A 61 -7.58 -6.08 1.45
CA ALA A 61 -7.86 -5.16 0.34
C ALA A 61 -9.18 -4.40 0.53
N ALA A 62 -10.25 -5.09 0.95
CA ALA A 62 -11.53 -4.45 1.26
C ALA A 62 -11.40 -3.46 2.43
N ARG A 63 -10.63 -3.83 3.47
CA ARG A 63 -10.41 -2.99 4.65
C ARG A 63 -9.63 -1.72 4.30
N ILE A 64 -8.53 -1.81 3.54
CA ILE A 64 -7.79 -0.60 3.15
C ILE A 64 -8.67 0.33 2.31
N GLY A 65 -9.49 -0.20 1.41
CA GLY A 65 -10.47 0.60 0.66
C GLY A 65 -11.51 1.29 1.56
N SER A 66 -11.95 0.65 2.63
CA SER A 66 -12.82 1.27 3.64
C SER A 66 -12.08 2.35 4.45
N SER A 67 -10.82 2.12 4.81
CA SER A 67 -10.00 3.10 5.54
C SER A 67 -9.76 4.35 4.69
N THR A 68 -9.45 4.18 3.39
CA THR A 68 -9.27 5.31 2.45
C THR A 68 -10.54 6.14 2.30
N ARG A 69 -11.74 5.53 2.30
CA ARG A 69 -13.00 6.28 2.24
C ARG A 69 -13.33 7.08 3.50
N ARG A 70 -12.73 6.72 4.65
CA ARG A 70 -12.99 7.41 5.93
C ARG A 70 -12.10 8.64 6.14
N LEU A 71 -10.96 8.69 5.45
CA LEU A 71 -10.05 9.84 5.42
C LEU A 71 -10.39 10.78 4.25
#